data_AF-A0A1Q4FB59-F1
#
_entry.id   AF-A0A1Q4FB59-F1
#
_cell.length_a   1.000
_cell.length_b   1.000
_cell.length_c   1.000
_cell.angle_alpha   90.00
_cell.angle_beta   90.00
_cell.angle_gamma   90.00
#
_symmetry.space_group_name_H-M   'P 1'
#
loop_
_entity.id
_entity.type
_entity.pdbx_description
1 polymer ?
#
loop_
_entity_poly.entity_id
_entity_poly.type
_entity_poly.pdbx_seq_one_letter_code
_entity_poly.pdbx_strand_id
1 'polypeptide(L)'
;MDFTNLNNLRIDVPYELEQSVFSWLYYSKVLNFNMEAQLKSNWCWAATADSVSHFYAKFLNPWSQCKIASHEQGLSCCNTPTPSGCNVAWYLDKALDCTHNYVSMSSGTMTWDAVKAEIDKGLVVGTRIGWNGGGGHFMAIHGVSRIGLTHYFHIDDPIYGKSVLTVDQFSNNYQGSGSWTHSYITKKYSYMRFLDLLLYEKLLIPIPQIRPLLKVQLPGLNVEKKLDQLDLSMPHHVFTVSLKDIDKGINVPKQPSAVRVIELDAAKPVAIYDLSANENQPEVQQVSTDSAYLNNVENGIEQLRRAETGADDGSELRLLRFPALNLEALWLAGDSGKNDKYYLVRHFEDKDGVLNREAFNALVQRLKASVEKQDETMGA
;
A
#
# COMPACT_ATOMS: atom_id res chain seq x y z
N MET A 1 -2.12 15.79 23.09
CA MET A 1 -1.06 16.76 23.44
C MET A 1 0.24 16.00 23.49
N ASP A 2 1.31 16.71 23.13
CA ASP A 2 2.70 16.29 22.91
C ASP A 2 3.00 15.57 21.57
N PHE A 3 3.72 16.28 20.69
CA PHE A 3 3.98 16.00 19.28
C PHE A 3 5.50 16.02 18.97
N THR A 4 6.33 15.57 19.92
CA THR A 4 7.79 15.77 19.85
C THR A 4 8.60 14.58 19.33
N ASN A 5 7.98 13.55 18.72
CA ASN A 5 8.77 12.37 18.28
C ASN A 5 8.42 11.78 16.89
N LEU A 6 7.83 12.55 15.98
CA LEU A 6 7.39 12.07 14.67
C LEU A 6 8.39 12.33 13.52
N ASN A 7 9.69 12.30 13.79
CA ASN A 7 10.74 12.59 12.79
C ASN A 7 11.03 11.45 11.80
N ASN A 8 10.37 10.28 11.88
CA ASN A 8 10.77 9.09 11.12
C ASN A 8 9.62 8.44 10.33
N LEU A 9 8.97 9.16 9.40
CA LEU A 9 7.89 8.59 8.57
C LEU A 9 7.83 9.21 7.16
N ARG A 10 8.86 8.95 6.35
CA ARG A 10 8.84 9.24 4.90
C ARG A 10 8.66 7.91 4.16
N ILE A 11 8.04 7.83 2.98
CA ILE A 11 8.18 6.70 2.04
C ILE A 11 8.61 7.22 0.65
N ASP A 12 9.91 7.17 0.36
CA ASP A 12 10.60 7.39 -0.92
C ASP A 12 10.60 6.08 -1.73
N VAL A 13 10.20 6.20 -2.99
CA VAL A 13 10.55 5.28 -4.07
C VAL A 13 12.07 5.06 -4.04
N PRO A 14 12.56 3.88 -4.48
CA PRO A 14 13.98 3.60 -4.51
C PRO A 14 14.77 4.73 -5.17
N TYR A 15 15.54 5.42 -4.33
CA TYR A 15 16.61 6.32 -4.72
C TYR A 15 17.52 5.60 -5.72
N GLU A 16 17.32 5.80 -7.02
CA GLU A 16 18.41 5.72 -7.98
C GLU A 16 19.04 7.10 -8.06
N LEU A 17 20.10 7.30 -7.28
CA LEU A 17 21.04 8.34 -7.62
C LEU A 17 21.83 7.88 -8.85
N GLU A 18 21.23 7.94 -10.04
CA GLU A 18 22.00 8.03 -11.27
C GLU A 18 22.67 9.41 -11.33
N GLN A 19 23.65 9.62 -10.45
CA GLN A 19 24.76 10.52 -10.78
C GLN A 19 25.71 9.71 -11.66
N SER A 20 25.37 9.66 -12.95
CA SER A 20 26.13 9.01 -14.03
C SER A 20 27.42 9.75 -14.37
N VAL A 21 28.22 10.07 -13.37
CA VAL A 21 29.61 10.48 -13.59
C VAL A 21 30.59 9.37 -13.18
N PHE A 22 30.29 8.51 -12.19
CA PHE A 22 31.13 7.34 -11.87
C PHE A 22 30.38 6.20 -11.15
N SER A 23 29.51 5.45 -11.85
CA SER A 23 28.75 4.30 -11.30
C SER A 23 29.62 3.16 -10.71
N TRP A 24 30.92 3.14 -11.01
CA TRP A 24 31.87 2.21 -10.40
C TRP A 24 32.20 2.55 -8.93
N LEU A 25 32.03 3.81 -8.50
CA LEU A 25 32.46 4.28 -7.17
C LEU A 25 31.33 4.31 -6.14
N TYR A 26 30.07 4.52 -6.55
CA TYR A 26 28.94 4.64 -5.63
C TYR A 26 27.66 4.01 -6.20
N TYR A 27 26.93 3.26 -5.37
CA TYR A 27 25.59 2.76 -5.65
C TYR A 27 24.78 2.80 -4.36
N SER A 28 23.49 3.10 -4.45
CA SER A 28 22.57 3.01 -3.33
C SER A 28 21.17 2.78 -3.84
N LYS A 29 20.42 1.88 -3.20
CA LYS A 29 18.98 1.71 -3.38
C LYS A 29 18.37 1.38 -2.03
N VAL A 30 17.46 2.24 -1.58
CA VAL A 30 16.84 2.13 -0.26
C VAL A 30 15.34 2.20 -0.46
N LEU A 31 14.64 1.15 -0.05
CA LEU A 31 13.20 1.15 0.07
C LEU A 31 12.86 1.97 1.27
N ASN A 32 11.84 2.79 1.15
CA ASN A 32 11.43 3.56 2.29
C ASN A 32 10.41 2.81 3.14
N PHE A 33 10.96 1.80 3.79
CA PHE A 33 10.36 1.07 4.87
C PHE A 33 10.59 1.82 6.17
N ASN A 34 9.61 1.83 7.07
CA ASN A 34 9.79 2.32 8.44
C ASN A 34 9.35 1.25 9.41
N MET A 35 10.25 0.89 10.32
CA MET A 35 9.96 0.00 11.41
C MET A 35 9.18 0.73 12.51
N GLU A 36 8.09 0.14 12.95
CA GLU A 36 7.44 0.56 14.18
C GLU A 36 8.24 0.12 15.41
N ALA A 37 8.30 0.98 16.42
CA ALA A 37 8.89 0.60 17.70
C ALA A 37 8.08 -0.54 18.34
N GLN A 38 8.76 -1.55 18.90
CA GLN A 38 8.06 -2.64 19.56
C GLN A 38 7.31 -2.16 20.80
N LEU A 39 6.02 -2.48 20.90
CA LEU A 39 5.15 -2.01 21.99
C LEU A 39 5.33 -2.78 23.30
N LYS A 40 5.99 -3.94 23.26
CA LYS A 40 6.30 -4.79 24.43
C LYS A 40 7.72 -5.35 24.31
N SER A 41 8.28 -5.76 25.44
CA SER A 41 9.67 -6.22 25.53
C SER A 41 10.00 -7.42 24.65
N ASN A 42 9.02 -8.29 24.36
CA ASN A 42 9.22 -9.50 23.57
C ASN A 42 8.57 -9.46 22.17
N TRP A 43 8.16 -8.28 21.68
CA TRP A 43 7.36 -8.14 20.46
C TRP A 43 8.17 -7.71 19.22
N CYS A 44 9.47 -7.94 19.18
CA CYS A 44 10.28 -7.65 17.98
C CYS A 44 9.76 -8.37 16.72
N TRP A 45 9.24 -9.59 16.87
CA TRP A 45 8.61 -10.37 15.81
C TRP A 45 7.32 -9.72 15.29
N ALA A 46 6.46 -9.26 16.21
CA ALA A 46 5.19 -8.64 15.87
C ALA A 46 5.42 -7.26 15.24
N ALA A 47 6.33 -6.45 15.80
CA ALA A 47 6.72 -5.16 15.24
C ALA A 47 7.29 -5.29 13.82
N THR A 48 8.18 -6.27 13.60
CA THR A 48 8.74 -6.53 12.28
C THR A 48 7.67 -6.94 11.28
N ALA A 49 6.80 -7.90 11.62
CA ALA A 49 5.74 -8.34 10.71
C ALA A 49 4.70 -7.24 10.43
N ASP A 50 4.30 -6.47 11.45
CA ASP A 50 3.39 -5.34 11.33
C ASP A 50 3.92 -4.28 10.36
N SER A 51 5.19 -3.91 10.55
CA SER A 51 5.88 -2.93 9.71
C SER A 51 6.03 -3.42 8.27
N VAL A 52 6.36 -4.70 8.08
CA VAL A 52 6.43 -5.34 6.75
C VAL A 52 5.06 -5.32 6.07
N SER A 53 4.00 -5.66 6.80
CA SER A 53 2.64 -5.66 6.27
C SER A 53 2.20 -4.26 5.86
N HIS A 54 2.42 -3.26 6.72
CA HIS A 54 2.09 -1.86 6.40
C HIS A 54 2.95 -1.29 5.27
N PHE A 55 4.19 -1.74 5.13
CA PHE A 55 5.03 -1.35 4.00
C PHE A 55 4.44 -1.83 2.65
N TYR A 56 3.92 -3.05 2.59
CA TYR A 56 3.32 -3.60 1.37
C TYR A 56 1.86 -3.21 1.14
N ALA A 57 1.10 -3.00 2.21
CA ALA A 57 -0.30 -2.62 2.17
C ALA A 57 -0.53 -1.49 3.18
N LYS A 58 -0.19 -0.25 2.80
CA LYS A 58 -0.33 0.93 3.68
C LYS A 58 -1.77 1.25 4.05
N PHE A 59 -2.67 0.99 3.12
CA PHE A 59 -4.07 1.32 3.27
C PHE A 59 -4.88 0.05 3.51
N LEU A 60 -5.77 0.09 4.50
CA LEU A 60 -6.60 -1.03 4.97
C LEU A 60 -5.84 -2.19 5.59
N ASN A 61 -4.60 -2.00 6.03
CA ASN A 61 -3.93 -3.04 6.77
C ASN A 61 -4.72 -3.32 8.06
N PRO A 62 -5.21 -4.55 8.28
CA PRO A 62 -5.97 -4.84 9.48
C PRO A 62 -5.06 -5.08 10.67
N TRP A 63 -3.76 -5.25 10.47
CA TRP A 63 -2.82 -5.68 11.50
C TRP A 63 -2.37 -4.53 12.38
N SER A 64 -1.95 -4.94 13.57
CA SER A 64 -1.17 -4.15 14.49
C SER A 64 -0.38 -5.15 15.33
N GLN A 65 0.68 -4.73 16.00
CA GLN A 65 1.49 -5.64 16.83
C GLN A 65 0.64 -6.44 17.83
N CYS A 66 -0.38 -5.82 18.44
CA CYS A 66 -1.26 -6.51 19.39
C CYS A 66 -2.23 -7.49 18.70
N LYS A 67 -2.67 -7.21 17.48
CA LYS A 67 -3.54 -8.12 16.71
C LYS A 67 -2.77 -9.33 16.21
N ILE A 68 -1.54 -9.12 15.73
CA ILE A 68 -0.61 -10.19 15.39
C ILE A 68 -0.34 -11.06 16.63
N ALA A 69 -0.03 -10.43 17.78
CA ALA A 69 0.14 -11.15 19.04
C ALA A 69 -1.12 -11.90 19.47
N SER A 70 -2.31 -11.32 19.25
CA SER A 70 -3.58 -11.98 19.58
C SER A 70 -3.80 -13.23 18.73
N HIS A 71 -3.51 -13.14 17.43
CA HIS A 71 -3.62 -14.25 16.48
C HIS A 71 -2.68 -15.40 16.85
N GLU A 72 -1.39 -15.10 17.02
CA GLU A 72 -0.37 -16.12 17.28
C GLU A 72 -0.53 -16.80 18.64
N GLN A 73 -1.00 -16.07 19.64
CA GLN A 73 -1.16 -16.58 20.99
C GLN A 73 -2.54 -17.18 21.26
N GLY A 74 -3.54 -16.94 20.38
CA GLY A 74 -4.93 -17.30 20.64
C GLY A 74 -5.53 -16.57 21.86
N LEU A 75 -5.09 -15.34 22.13
CA LEU A 75 -5.46 -14.52 23.29
C LEU A 75 -5.90 -13.12 22.86
N SER A 76 -6.62 -12.38 23.70
CA SER A 76 -6.95 -10.97 23.46
C SER A 76 -5.82 -10.04 23.90
N CYS A 77 -4.78 -9.89 23.08
CA CYS A 77 -3.55 -9.16 23.41
C CYS A 77 -3.63 -7.64 23.24
N CYS A 78 -4.71 -7.13 22.64
CA CYS A 78 -4.96 -5.69 22.53
C CYS A 78 -5.62 -5.06 23.78
N ASN A 79 -5.96 -5.87 24.80
CA ASN A 79 -6.51 -5.36 26.04
C ASN A 79 -5.49 -4.54 26.83
N THR A 80 -5.98 -3.59 27.63
CA THR A 80 -5.15 -2.78 28.54
C THR A 80 -5.56 -3.06 29.99
N PRO A 81 -4.64 -3.56 30.85
CA PRO A 81 -3.27 -3.92 30.54
C PRO A 81 -3.17 -5.16 29.62
N THR A 82 -2.10 -5.25 28.84
CA THR A 82 -1.82 -6.41 27.98
C THR A 82 -1.65 -7.66 28.85
N PRO A 83 -2.39 -8.76 28.60
CA PRO A 83 -2.26 -9.97 29.39
C PRO A 83 -0.82 -10.52 29.39
N SER A 84 -0.37 -11.08 30.52
CA SER A 84 1.01 -11.58 30.66
C SER A 84 1.38 -12.63 29.61
N GLY A 85 0.44 -13.51 29.24
CA GLY A 85 0.63 -14.53 28.20
C GLY A 85 0.83 -13.98 26.77
N CYS A 86 0.65 -12.67 26.57
CA CYS A 86 0.87 -12.02 25.29
C CYS A 86 2.29 -11.49 25.11
N ASN A 87 2.98 -11.07 26.17
CA ASN A 87 4.34 -10.50 26.08
C ASN A 87 5.40 -11.60 26.12
N VAL A 88 5.42 -12.48 25.12
CA VAL A 88 6.37 -13.59 25.01
C VAL A 88 7.15 -13.54 23.71
N ALA A 89 8.31 -14.19 23.69
CA ALA A 89 9.10 -14.36 22.47
C ALA A 89 8.39 -15.33 21.52
N TRP A 90 8.47 -15.06 20.22
CA TRP A 90 7.83 -15.86 19.18
C TRP A 90 8.65 -15.87 17.89
N TYR A 91 8.13 -16.54 16.86
CA TYR A 91 8.79 -16.76 15.59
C TYR A 91 8.37 -15.72 14.54
N LEU A 92 9.34 -15.18 13.78
CA LEU A 92 9.07 -14.18 12.75
C LEU A 92 8.38 -14.78 11.51
N ASP A 93 8.71 -16.02 11.12
CA ASP A 93 8.04 -16.69 9.99
C ASP A 93 6.54 -16.84 10.24
N LYS A 94 6.14 -17.17 11.48
CA LYS A 94 4.73 -17.25 11.87
C LYS A 94 4.03 -15.90 11.83
N ALA A 95 4.69 -14.85 12.32
CA ALA A 95 4.17 -13.50 12.28
C ALA A 95 4.02 -12.95 10.84
N LEU A 96 5.00 -13.25 9.97
CA LEU A 96 4.94 -12.90 8.55
C LEU A 96 3.89 -13.74 7.80
N ASP A 97 3.67 -14.99 8.20
CA ASP A 97 2.62 -15.84 7.62
C ASP A 97 1.22 -15.36 8.01
N CYS A 98 1.04 -14.95 9.28
CA CYS A 98 -0.16 -14.29 9.79
C CYS A 98 -0.53 -13.05 8.98
N THR A 99 0.47 -12.26 8.58
CA THR A 99 0.31 -11.06 7.74
C THR A 99 0.34 -11.35 6.23
N HIS A 100 0.42 -12.63 5.84
CA HIS A 100 0.54 -13.12 4.47
C HIS A 100 1.76 -12.60 3.69
N ASN A 101 2.78 -12.09 4.39
CA ASN A 101 4.00 -11.54 3.80
C ASN A 101 5.18 -12.53 3.81
N TYR A 102 5.00 -13.78 4.26
CA TYR A 102 6.04 -14.81 4.29
C TYR A 102 6.19 -15.59 2.98
N VAL A 103 7.44 -15.89 2.59
CA VAL A 103 7.78 -16.83 1.51
C VAL A 103 8.59 -18.01 2.05
N SER A 104 9.74 -17.73 2.65
CA SER A 104 10.64 -18.75 3.16
C SER A 104 11.62 -18.18 4.19
N MET A 105 12.20 -19.07 4.99
CA MET A 105 13.26 -18.78 5.94
C MET A 105 14.46 -19.66 5.63
N SER A 106 15.65 -19.08 5.67
CA SER A 106 16.91 -19.81 5.65
C SER A 106 17.74 -19.51 6.89
N SER A 107 18.45 -20.53 7.38
CA SER A 107 19.54 -20.32 8.34
C SER A 107 20.73 -19.70 7.62
N GLY A 108 21.39 -18.76 8.28
CA GLY A 108 22.54 -18.02 7.77
C GLY A 108 22.17 -16.64 7.20
N THR A 109 23.21 -15.99 6.70
CA THR A 109 23.17 -14.66 6.09
C THR A 109 22.89 -14.74 4.59
N MET A 110 22.38 -13.65 4.02
CA MET A 110 22.35 -13.47 2.57
C MET A 110 23.54 -12.64 2.12
N THR A 111 24.02 -12.89 0.90
CA THR A 111 25.04 -12.03 0.27
C THR A 111 24.44 -10.66 -0.05
N TRP A 112 25.30 -9.65 -0.21
CA TRP A 112 24.87 -8.31 -0.61
C TRP A 112 24.09 -8.33 -1.93
N ASP A 113 24.55 -9.08 -2.93
CA ASP A 113 23.86 -9.21 -4.23
C ASP A 113 22.48 -9.89 -4.09
N ALA A 114 22.35 -10.89 -3.22
CA ALA A 114 21.06 -11.56 -2.98
C ALA A 114 20.06 -10.62 -2.30
N VAL A 115 20.50 -9.83 -1.30
CA VAL A 115 19.65 -8.80 -0.68
C VAL A 115 19.31 -7.71 -1.70
N LYS A 116 20.29 -7.26 -2.50
CA LYS A 116 20.06 -6.29 -3.58
C LYS A 116 18.97 -6.78 -4.53
N ALA A 117 18.98 -8.05 -4.91
CA ALA A 117 17.97 -8.62 -5.82
C ALA A 117 16.54 -8.57 -5.23
N GLU A 118 16.38 -8.71 -3.92
CA GLU A 118 15.08 -8.53 -3.24
C GLU A 118 14.69 -7.05 -3.16
N ILE A 119 15.63 -6.19 -2.78
CA ILE A 119 15.44 -4.73 -2.76
C ILE A 119 15.07 -4.20 -4.15
N ASP A 120 15.64 -4.78 -5.22
CA ASP A 120 15.33 -4.39 -6.59
C ASP A 120 13.89 -4.67 -6.99
N LYS A 121 13.28 -5.71 -6.40
CA LYS A 121 11.85 -6.05 -6.58
C LYS A 121 10.93 -5.21 -5.69
N GLY A 122 11.49 -4.31 -4.88
CA GLY A 122 10.74 -3.56 -3.88
C GLY A 122 10.40 -4.38 -2.63
N LEU A 123 11.19 -5.43 -2.32
CA LEU A 123 10.96 -6.33 -1.19
C LEU A 123 12.00 -6.13 -0.08
N VAL A 124 11.55 -6.00 1.16
CA VAL A 124 12.43 -6.01 2.34
C VAL A 124 12.80 -7.43 2.76
N VAL A 125 13.95 -7.60 3.40
CA VAL A 125 14.41 -8.90 3.92
C VAL A 125 14.32 -8.89 5.44
N GLY A 126 13.50 -9.77 6.00
CA GLY A 126 13.48 -9.97 7.45
C GLY A 126 14.75 -10.68 7.90
N THR A 127 15.24 -10.37 9.10
CA THR A 127 16.49 -10.94 9.63
C THR A 127 16.36 -11.26 11.11
N ARG A 128 17.15 -12.25 11.56
CA ARG A 128 17.33 -12.56 12.97
C ARG A 128 18.77 -12.35 13.40
N ILE A 129 18.99 -11.48 14.36
CA ILE A 129 20.22 -11.42 15.13
C ILE A 129 20.16 -12.43 16.28
N GLY A 130 21.21 -13.24 16.44
CA GLY A 130 21.45 -14.03 17.64
C GLY A 130 22.50 -13.34 18.51
N TRP A 131 22.23 -13.21 19.81
CA TRP A 131 23.16 -12.58 20.75
C TRP A 131 24.14 -13.59 21.35
N ASN A 132 25.37 -13.13 21.61
CA ASN A 132 26.32 -13.86 22.45
C ASN A 132 25.71 -14.05 23.85
N GLY A 133 25.45 -15.30 24.26
CA GLY A 133 24.78 -15.61 25.53
C GLY A 133 23.30 -15.99 25.40
N GLY A 134 22.74 -15.99 24.20
CA GLY A 134 21.41 -16.50 23.91
C GLY A 134 20.35 -15.42 23.69
N GLY A 135 19.18 -15.85 23.20
CA GLY A 135 18.13 -14.95 22.73
C GLY A 135 18.28 -14.59 21.25
N GLY A 136 17.36 -13.77 20.76
CA GLY A 136 17.39 -13.28 19.40
C GLY A 136 16.54 -12.04 19.22
N HIS A 137 16.79 -11.33 18.13
CA HIS A 137 16.12 -10.08 17.81
C HIS A 137 15.80 -10.03 16.32
N PHE A 138 14.61 -9.54 15.99
CA PHE A 138 14.13 -9.46 14.61
C PHE A 138 14.12 -8.01 14.12
N MET A 139 14.53 -7.84 12.86
CA MET A 139 14.60 -6.55 12.17
C MET A 139 14.54 -6.75 10.66
N ALA A 140 14.50 -5.67 9.88
CA ALA A 140 14.48 -5.73 8.43
C ALA A 140 15.69 -5.04 7.79
N ILE A 141 16.23 -5.64 6.73
CA ILE A 141 17.06 -4.93 5.76
C ILE A 141 16.12 -4.32 4.72
N HIS A 142 16.21 -3.00 4.54
CA HIS A 142 15.36 -2.26 3.62
C HIS A 142 16.15 -1.50 2.53
N GLY A 143 17.47 -1.68 2.48
CA GLY A 143 18.28 -1.08 1.43
C GLY A 143 19.69 -1.62 1.37
N VAL A 144 20.35 -1.31 0.27
CA VAL A 144 21.74 -1.66 -0.02
C VAL A 144 22.49 -0.46 -0.56
N SER A 145 23.75 -0.30 -0.15
CA SER A 145 24.66 0.66 -0.78
C SER A 145 26.05 0.06 -0.99
N ARG A 146 26.82 0.67 -1.89
CA ARG A 146 28.22 0.36 -2.15
C ARG A 146 28.99 1.67 -2.30
N ILE A 147 30.14 1.76 -1.63
CA ILE A 147 31.10 2.85 -1.77
C ILE A 147 32.46 2.22 -2.04
N GLY A 148 32.99 2.40 -3.25
CA GLY A 148 34.17 1.68 -3.74
C GLY A 148 33.96 0.16 -3.66
N LEU A 149 34.80 -0.52 -2.87
CA LEU A 149 34.73 -1.96 -2.64
C LEU A 149 33.91 -2.36 -1.41
N THR A 150 33.45 -1.37 -0.62
CA THR A 150 32.73 -1.63 0.62
C THR A 150 31.23 -1.66 0.38
N HIS A 151 30.59 -2.72 0.87
CA HIS A 151 29.16 -2.94 0.77
C HIS A 151 28.47 -2.68 2.11
N TYR A 152 27.27 -2.12 2.04
CA TYR A 152 26.47 -1.70 3.19
C TYR A 152 25.03 -2.20 3.09
N PHE A 153 24.44 -2.47 4.26
CA PHE A 153 23.01 -2.67 4.43
C PHE A 153 22.39 -1.50 5.19
N HIS A 154 21.18 -1.14 4.80
CA HIS A 154 20.30 -0.24 5.55
C HIS A 154 19.34 -1.10 6.37
N ILE A 155 19.45 -1.00 7.68
CA ILE A 155 18.71 -1.78 8.66
C ILE A 155 17.71 -0.88 9.36
N ASP A 156 16.52 -1.38 9.64
CA ASP A 156 15.58 -0.73 10.53
C ASP A 156 15.11 -1.71 11.62
N ASP A 157 15.36 -1.33 12.87
CA ASP A 157 15.27 -2.19 14.05
C ASP A 157 14.17 -1.66 15.00
N PRO A 158 13.25 -2.51 15.50
CA PRO A 158 12.12 -2.04 16.32
C PRO A 158 12.52 -1.56 17.72
N ILE A 159 13.79 -1.67 18.11
CA ILE A 159 14.39 -1.13 19.34
C ILE A 159 15.33 0.03 19.01
N TYR A 160 16.26 -0.18 18.08
CA TYR A 160 17.37 0.75 17.84
C TYR A 160 17.13 1.72 16.67
N GLY A 161 16.08 1.50 15.88
CA GLY A 161 15.74 2.29 14.69
C GLY A 161 16.69 2.07 13.52
N LYS A 162 16.75 3.07 12.63
CA LYS A 162 17.53 3.02 11.39
C LYS A 162 19.04 3.04 11.64
N SER A 163 19.76 2.18 10.94
CA SER A 163 21.22 2.18 10.91
C SER A 163 21.76 1.79 9.53
N VAL A 164 22.97 2.27 9.21
CA VAL A 164 23.71 1.88 8.00
C VAL A 164 24.99 1.22 8.45
N LEU A 165 25.13 -0.07 8.14
CA LEU A 165 26.25 -0.88 8.60
C LEU A 165 26.93 -1.54 7.40
N THR A 166 28.23 -1.78 7.50
CA THR A 166 28.89 -2.65 6.53
C THR A 166 28.31 -4.06 6.62
N VAL A 167 28.36 -4.80 5.50
CA VAL A 167 27.90 -6.20 5.45
C VAL A 167 28.55 -7.02 6.56
N ASP A 168 29.85 -6.84 6.81
CA ASP A 168 30.58 -7.56 7.86
C ASP A 168 30.11 -7.17 9.27
N GLN A 169 29.99 -5.86 9.56
CA GLN A 169 29.52 -5.40 10.87
C GLN A 169 28.11 -5.89 11.19
N PHE A 170 27.17 -5.82 10.23
CA PHE A 170 25.82 -6.32 10.44
C PHE A 170 25.81 -7.85 10.60
N SER A 171 26.58 -8.57 9.77
CA SER A 171 26.57 -10.03 9.76
C SER A 171 27.20 -10.62 11.03
N ASN A 172 28.27 -10.00 11.55
CA ASN A 172 29.15 -10.64 12.53
C ASN A 172 29.25 -9.89 13.87
N ASN A 173 28.88 -8.60 13.94
CA ASN A 173 29.12 -7.78 15.12
C ASN A 173 28.04 -6.70 15.35
N TYR A 174 26.78 -7.05 15.13
CA TYR A 174 25.67 -6.14 15.36
C TYR A 174 25.61 -5.72 16.83
N GLN A 175 25.59 -4.40 17.09
CA GLN A 175 25.63 -3.82 18.45
C GLN A 175 26.76 -4.39 19.33
N GLY A 176 27.88 -4.81 18.73
CA GLY A 176 29.06 -5.31 19.45
C GLY A 176 28.96 -6.73 20.00
N SER A 177 27.84 -7.45 19.80
CA SER A 177 27.66 -8.79 20.37
C SER A 177 26.71 -9.73 19.63
N GLY A 178 26.04 -9.25 18.58
CA GLY A 178 25.08 -10.02 17.80
C GLY A 178 25.62 -10.45 16.43
N SER A 179 25.16 -11.59 15.94
CA SER A 179 25.43 -12.05 14.57
C SER A 179 24.12 -12.35 13.83
N TRP A 180 24.11 -12.13 12.52
CA TRP A 180 22.98 -12.46 11.66
C TRP A 180 22.90 -13.96 11.44
N THR A 181 21.82 -14.57 11.96
CA THR A 181 21.67 -16.02 12.02
C THR A 181 20.61 -16.59 11.08
N HIS A 182 19.59 -15.81 10.70
CA HIS A 182 18.50 -16.27 9.83
C HIS A 182 18.00 -15.15 8.93
N SER A 183 17.60 -15.51 7.73
CA SER A 183 17.04 -14.61 6.72
C SER A 183 15.62 -15.03 6.37
N TYR A 184 14.73 -14.06 6.18
CA TYR A 184 13.31 -14.26 5.90
C TYR A 184 12.97 -13.54 4.60
N ILE A 185 12.62 -14.31 3.57
CA ILE A 185 12.16 -13.78 2.30
C ILE A 185 10.70 -13.38 2.45
N THR A 186 10.39 -12.15 2.06
CA THR A 186 9.05 -11.61 2.14
C THR A 186 8.42 -11.47 0.76
N LYS A 187 7.10 -11.29 0.72
CA LYS A 187 6.35 -10.96 -0.49
C LYS A 187 5.37 -9.82 -0.23
N LYS A 188 5.07 -9.08 -1.30
CA LYS A 188 3.91 -8.18 -1.31
C LYS A 188 2.66 -9.02 -1.03
N TYR A 189 1.78 -8.48 -0.20
CA TYR A 189 0.43 -8.99 -0.03
C TYR A 189 -0.51 -7.80 -0.01
N SER A 190 -1.65 -7.95 -0.67
CA SER A 190 -2.70 -6.93 -0.68
C SER A 190 -4.02 -7.59 -0.33
N TYR A 191 -4.77 -6.97 0.57
CA TYR A 191 -6.07 -7.44 1.04
C TYR A 191 -7.19 -7.23 0.00
N MET A 192 -6.87 -6.67 -1.17
CA MET A 192 -7.68 -6.62 -2.40
C MET A 192 -6.73 -6.67 -3.61
N ARG A 193 -7.13 -7.25 -4.74
CA ARG A 193 -6.32 -7.15 -5.97
C ARG A 193 -6.31 -5.70 -6.46
N PHE A 194 -5.14 -5.09 -6.40
CA PHE A 194 -4.79 -3.85 -7.09
C PHE A 194 -3.80 -4.16 -8.20
N LEU A 195 -3.64 -3.20 -9.11
CA LEU A 195 -2.60 -3.28 -10.13
C LEU A 195 -1.20 -3.22 -9.46
N ASP A 196 -0.18 -3.85 -10.05
CA ASP A 196 1.20 -3.62 -9.57
C ASP A 196 1.75 -2.36 -10.25
N LEU A 197 1.95 -1.28 -9.49
CA LEU A 197 2.50 -0.01 -10.01
C LEU A 197 3.85 -0.18 -10.71
N LEU A 198 4.64 -1.22 -10.35
CA LEU A 198 5.90 -1.51 -11.04
C LEU A 198 5.69 -1.88 -12.51
N LEU A 199 4.51 -2.39 -12.87
CA LEU A 199 4.15 -2.67 -14.26
C LEU A 199 3.70 -1.41 -15.02
N TYR A 200 3.38 -0.32 -14.30
CA TYR A 200 2.78 0.89 -14.86
C TYR A 200 3.62 2.15 -14.61
N GLU A 201 4.93 2.01 -14.36
CA GLU A 201 5.82 3.13 -13.97
C GLU A 201 5.75 4.31 -14.95
N LYS A 202 5.63 4.03 -16.25
CA LYS A 202 5.47 5.05 -17.30
C LYS A 202 4.22 5.92 -17.13
N LEU A 203 3.13 5.34 -16.62
CA LEU A 203 1.87 6.07 -16.40
C LEU A 203 2.00 7.09 -15.27
N LEU A 204 2.96 6.93 -14.36
CA LEU A 204 3.13 7.80 -13.19
C LEU A 204 3.99 9.04 -13.48
N ILE A 205 4.78 9.01 -14.55
CA ILE A 205 5.69 10.08 -14.98
C ILE A 205 5.01 11.46 -15.08
N PRO A 206 3.75 11.59 -15.55
CA PRO A 206 3.07 12.88 -15.64
C PRO A 206 2.69 13.49 -14.28
N ILE A 207 2.60 12.70 -13.19
CA ILE A 207 2.11 13.21 -11.90
C ILE A 207 2.97 14.39 -11.41
N PRO A 208 4.30 14.27 -11.23
CA PRO A 208 5.13 15.40 -10.81
C PRO A 208 5.03 16.65 -11.67
N GLN A 209 4.67 16.52 -12.95
CA GLN A 209 4.56 17.65 -13.88
C GLN A 209 3.32 18.51 -13.59
N ILE A 210 2.23 17.89 -13.15
CA ILE A 210 0.98 18.59 -12.84
C ILE A 210 0.88 19.04 -11.38
N ARG A 211 1.64 18.44 -10.45
CA ARG A 211 1.62 18.80 -9.01
C ARG A 211 1.79 20.28 -8.73
N PRO A 212 2.68 21.03 -9.41
CA PRO A 212 2.81 22.47 -9.17
C PRO A 212 1.52 23.24 -9.41
N LEU A 213 0.64 22.75 -10.28
CA LEU A 213 -0.68 23.36 -10.56
C LEU A 213 -1.65 23.18 -9.38
N LEU A 214 -1.46 22.14 -8.56
CA LEU A 214 -2.30 21.86 -7.38
C LEU A 214 -2.01 22.80 -6.20
N LYS A 215 -0.91 23.57 -6.23
CA LYS A 215 -0.50 24.45 -5.13
C LYS A 215 -1.59 25.46 -4.74
N VAL A 216 -2.36 25.93 -5.72
CA VAL A 216 -3.46 26.87 -5.48
C VAL A 216 -4.60 26.21 -4.70
N GLN A 217 -4.86 24.92 -4.97
CA GLN A 217 -5.91 24.14 -4.32
C GLN A 217 -5.45 23.58 -2.96
N LEU A 218 -4.16 23.26 -2.83
CA LEU A 218 -3.55 22.71 -1.62
C LEU A 218 -2.27 23.48 -1.27
N PRO A 219 -2.36 24.62 -0.57
CA PRO A 219 -1.20 25.45 -0.23
C PRO A 219 -0.18 24.74 0.65
N GLY A 220 -0.62 23.75 1.44
CA GLY A 220 0.23 22.94 2.31
C GLY A 220 0.86 21.72 1.62
N LEU A 221 0.46 21.40 0.39
CA LEU A 221 1.03 20.27 -0.35
C LEU A 221 2.45 20.62 -0.79
N ASN A 222 3.41 19.75 -0.47
CA ASN A 222 4.74 19.86 -1.06
C ASN A 222 4.67 19.47 -2.54
N VAL A 223 4.60 20.48 -3.41
CA VAL A 223 4.42 20.31 -4.86
C VAL A 223 5.70 19.95 -5.60
N GLU A 224 6.88 20.10 -4.98
CA GLU A 224 8.18 19.82 -5.61
C GLU A 224 8.62 18.37 -5.44
N LYS A 225 7.74 17.50 -4.91
CA LYS A 225 8.00 16.06 -4.81
C LYS A 225 8.22 15.47 -6.20
N LYS A 226 9.40 14.90 -6.43
CA LYS A 226 9.68 14.02 -7.57
C LYS A 226 8.85 12.74 -7.46
N LEU A 227 8.72 12.00 -8.57
CA LEU A 227 7.97 10.72 -8.57
C LEU A 227 8.49 9.81 -7.46
N ASP A 228 9.80 9.85 -7.23
CA ASP A 228 10.44 9.02 -6.23
C ASP A 228 10.14 9.42 -4.77
N GLN A 229 9.40 10.49 -4.56
CA GLN A 229 9.06 11.05 -3.25
C GLN A 229 7.55 11.01 -3.00
N LEU A 230 6.77 10.49 -3.96
CA LEU A 230 5.32 10.39 -3.86
C LEU A 230 4.94 9.10 -3.16
N ASP A 231 4.03 9.24 -2.19
CA ASP A 231 3.35 8.09 -1.61
C ASP A 231 2.09 7.80 -2.43
N LEU A 232 2.22 6.94 -3.44
CA LEU A 232 1.11 6.54 -4.31
C LEU A 232 0.58 5.17 -3.90
N SER A 233 -0.75 5.05 -3.85
CA SER A 233 -1.44 3.85 -3.38
C SER A 233 -2.65 3.52 -4.26
N MET A 234 -3.12 2.28 -4.12
CA MET A 234 -4.33 1.72 -4.74
C MET A 234 -4.46 1.97 -6.24
N PRO A 235 -3.50 1.52 -7.05
CA PRO A 235 -3.70 1.55 -8.49
C PRO A 235 -4.90 0.66 -8.87
N HIS A 236 -5.92 1.23 -9.47
CA HIS A 236 -7.08 0.47 -9.92
C HIS A 236 -7.65 0.99 -11.24
N HIS A 237 -8.31 0.09 -11.97
CA HIS A 237 -8.94 0.44 -13.23
C HIS A 237 -10.19 1.28 -13.04
N VAL A 238 -10.35 2.28 -13.92
CA VAL A 238 -11.57 3.06 -14.07
C VAL A 238 -12.24 2.69 -15.39
N PHE A 239 -13.53 2.38 -15.35
CA PHE A 239 -14.35 2.11 -16.53
C PHE A 239 -15.44 3.17 -16.66
N THR A 240 -15.45 3.86 -17.80
CA THR A 240 -16.50 4.82 -18.13
C THR A 240 -17.61 4.12 -18.91
N VAL A 241 -18.82 4.12 -18.36
CA VAL A 241 -20.01 3.49 -18.93
C VAL A 241 -20.95 4.57 -19.45
N SER A 242 -21.37 4.44 -20.71
CA SER A 242 -22.28 5.39 -21.35
C SER A 242 -23.74 4.94 -21.28
N LEU A 243 -24.71 5.83 -21.55
CA LEU A 243 -26.14 5.49 -21.47
C LEU A 243 -26.55 4.33 -22.40
N LYS A 244 -25.88 4.19 -23.56
CA LYS A 244 -26.11 3.09 -24.51
C LYS A 244 -25.64 1.73 -23.98
N ASP A 245 -24.74 1.71 -23.00
CA ASP A 245 -24.19 0.50 -22.42
C ASP A 245 -25.02 0.01 -21.21
N ILE A 246 -26.13 0.70 -20.91
CA ILE A 246 -27.07 0.38 -19.83
C ILE A 246 -28.37 -0.12 -20.49
N ASP A 247 -28.63 -1.43 -20.46
CA ASP A 247 -29.82 -2.05 -21.09
C ASP A 247 -30.72 -2.75 -20.07
N LYS A 248 -30.88 -4.08 -20.09
CA LYS A 248 -31.36 -4.89 -18.97
C LYS A 248 -30.30 -5.02 -17.86
N GLY A 249 -29.04 -4.74 -18.16
CA GLY A 249 -27.92 -4.71 -17.22
C GLY A 249 -26.91 -3.62 -17.57
N ILE A 250 -25.75 -3.66 -16.91
CA ILE A 250 -24.64 -2.73 -17.15
C ILE A 250 -23.57 -3.48 -17.94
N ASN A 251 -23.36 -3.08 -19.20
CA ASN A 251 -22.33 -3.62 -20.07
C ASN A 251 -21.02 -2.83 -19.88
N VAL A 252 -20.21 -3.24 -18.90
CA VAL A 252 -18.93 -2.58 -18.63
C VAL A 252 -17.96 -2.81 -19.81
N PRO A 253 -17.30 -1.76 -20.34
CA PRO A 253 -16.30 -1.91 -21.38
C PRO A 253 -15.18 -2.88 -21.00
N LYS A 254 -14.64 -3.61 -21.98
CA LYS A 254 -13.54 -4.56 -21.75
C LYS A 254 -12.22 -3.89 -21.38
N GLN A 255 -12.00 -2.69 -21.90
CA GLN A 255 -10.79 -1.92 -21.66
C GLN A 255 -11.08 -0.79 -20.67
N PRO A 256 -10.19 -0.54 -19.70
CA PRO A 256 -10.33 0.58 -18.79
C PRO A 256 -10.16 1.90 -19.55
N SER A 257 -10.89 2.93 -19.13
CA SER A 257 -10.70 4.29 -19.63
C SER A 257 -9.51 4.99 -18.98
N ALA A 258 -9.19 4.62 -17.73
CA ALA A 258 -8.09 5.18 -16.97
C ALA A 258 -7.55 4.20 -15.92
N VAL A 259 -6.36 4.49 -15.40
CA VAL A 259 -5.81 3.91 -14.17
C VAL A 259 -5.83 5.00 -13.09
N ARG A 260 -6.53 4.74 -11.99
CA ARG A 260 -6.59 5.63 -10.85
C ARG A 260 -5.49 5.31 -9.86
N VAL A 261 -4.82 6.33 -9.33
CA VAL A 261 -3.93 6.23 -8.17
C VAL A 261 -4.29 7.30 -7.14
N ILE A 262 -4.07 6.98 -5.86
CA ILE A 262 -4.30 7.91 -4.74
C ILE A 262 -2.96 8.32 -4.17
N GLU A 263 -2.69 9.62 -4.08
CA GLU A 263 -1.56 10.13 -3.34
C GLU A 263 -1.91 10.34 -1.88
N LEU A 264 -1.00 9.89 -1.03
CA LEU A 264 -1.03 10.06 0.40
C LEU A 264 0.00 11.11 0.84
N ASP A 265 -0.35 11.88 1.86
CA ASP A 265 0.60 12.66 2.63
C ASP A 265 0.36 12.38 4.12
N ALA A 266 1.40 11.96 4.84
CA ALA A 266 1.28 11.45 6.21
C ALA A 266 0.15 10.41 6.37
N ALA A 267 0.11 9.42 5.46
CA ALA A 267 -0.90 8.35 5.39
C ALA A 267 -2.36 8.82 5.18
N LYS A 268 -2.59 10.08 4.79
CA LYS A 268 -3.91 10.61 4.47
C LYS A 268 -4.05 10.89 2.98
N PRO A 269 -5.18 10.57 2.34
CA PRO A 269 -5.42 10.95 0.94
C PRO A 269 -5.35 12.46 0.76
N VAL A 270 -4.49 12.93 -0.15
CA VAL A 270 -4.37 14.35 -0.50
C VAL A 270 -4.77 14.64 -1.94
N ALA A 271 -4.63 13.66 -2.84
CA ALA A 271 -5.01 13.81 -4.24
C ALA A 271 -5.36 12.46 -4.85
N ILE A 272 -6.27 12.47 -5.83
CA ILE A 272 -6.56 11.33 -6.70
C ILE A 272 -6.21 11.73 -8.13
N TYR A 273 -5.48 10.86 -8.83
CA TYR A 273 -5.11 11.03 -10.22
C TYR A 273 -5.74 9.91 -11.05
N ASP A 274 -6.45 10.27 -12.11
CA ASP A 274 -6.84 9.34 -13.18
C ASP A 274 -5.87 9.52 -14.34
N LEU A 275 -5.14 8.46 -14.65
CA LEU A 275 -4.08 8.41 -15.65
C LEU A 275 -4.59 7.69 -16.90
N SER A 276 -4.10 8.07 -18.07
CA SER A 276 -4.34 7.32 -19.31
C SER A 276 -4.01 5.84 -19.14
N ALA A 277 -4.87 4.96 -19.65
CA ALA A 277 -4.59 3.52 -19.70
C ALA A 277 -3.60 3.12 -20.82
N ASN A 278 -3.15 4.08 -21.64
CA ASN A 278 -2.21 3.86 -22.74
C ASN A 278 -0.78 4.27 -22.34
N GLU A 279 0.09 3.28 -22.11
CA GLU A 279 1.49 3.52 -21.73
C GLU A 279 2.34 4.22 -22.80
N ASN A 280 1.92 4.20 -24.08
CA ASN A 280 2.63 4.91 -25.13
C ASN A 280 2.33 6.42 -25.12
N GLN A 281 1.28 6.82 -24.40
CA GLN A 281 0.88 8.21 -24.25
C GLN A 281 0.41 8.44 -22.79
N PRO A 282 1.37 8.46 -21.84
CA PRO A 282 1.05 8.69 -20.44
C PRO A 282 0.65 10.15 -20.23
N GLU A 283 -0.54 10.36 -19.68
CA GLU A 283 -1.08 11.68 -19.35
C GLU A 283 -1.96 11.59 -18.11
N VAL A 284 -2.05 12.68 -17.34
CA VAL A 284 -3.09 12.82 -16.32
C VAL A 284 -4.36 13.31 -16.99
N GLN A 285 -5.39 12.47 -16.99
CA GLN A 285 -6.70 12.80 -17.55
C GLN A 285 -7.55 13.62 -16.56
N GLN A 286 -7.43 13.31 -15.26
CA GLN A 286 -8.14 14.03 -14.22
C GLN A 286 -7.34 14.04 -12.92
N VAL A 287 -7.46 15.12 -12.17
CA VAL A 287 -6.96 15.22 -10.80
C VAL A 287 -8.04 15.80 -9.89
N SER A 288 -8.18 15.25 -8.69
CA SER A 288 -9.09 15.75 -7.66
C SER A 288 -8.35 15.90 -6.33
N THR A 289 -8.47 17.08 -5.73
CA THR A 289 -7.98 17.39 -4.38
C THR A 289 -9.14 17.72 -3.43
N ASP A 290 -10.37 17.44 -3.84
CA ASP A 290 -11.57 17.72 -3.05
C ASP A 290 -11.64 16.79 -1.85
N SER A 291 -11.58 17.35 -0.64
CA SER A 291 -11.49 16.57 0.60
C SER A 291 -12.74 15.74 0.87
N ALA A 292 -13.92 16.23 0.51
CA ALA A 292 -15.16 15.46 0.65
C ALA A 292 -15.15 14.22 -0.26
N TYR A 293 -14.75 14.39 -1.51
CA TYR A 293 -14.60 13.29 -2.45
C TYR A 293 -13.52 12.29 -2.01
N LEU A 294 -12.36 12.76 -1.55
CA LEU A 294 -11.29 11.92 -1.03
C LEU A 294 -11.77 11.07 0.15
N ASN A 295 -12.46 11.68 1.12
CA ASN A 295 -13.03 10.99 2.28
C ASN A 295 -14.12 9.97 1.87
N ASN A 296 -14.94 10.28 0.87
CA ASN A 296 -15.96 9.35 0.37
C ASN A 296 -15.33 8.12 -0.28
N VAL A 297 -14.27 8.32 -1.07
CA VAL A 297 -13.50 7.21 -1.64
C VAL A 297 -12.87 6.38 -0.53
N GLU A 298 -12.19 7.03 0.43
CA GLU A 298 -11.58 6.37 1.59
C GLU A 298 -12.59 5.50 2.35
N ASN A 299 -13.73 6.09 2.75
CA ASN A 299 -14.79 5.39 3.47
C ASN A 299 -15.39 4.27 2.62
N GLY A 300 -15.60 4.49 1.33
CA GLY A 300 -16.16 3.49 0.44
C GLY A 300 -15.30 2.24 0.34
N ILE A 301 -13.98 2.42 0.28
CA ILE A 301 -13.03 1.30 0.25
C ILE A 301 -13.05 0.54 1.59
N GLU A 302 -13.08 1.23 2.73
CA GLU A 302 -13.21 0.60 4.05
C GLU A 302 -14.51 -0.20 4.18
N GLN A 303 -15.63 0.33 3.68
CA GLN A 303 -16.93 -0.35 3.73
C GLN A 303 -16.95 -1.60 2.85
N LEU A 304 -16.40 -1.52 1.63
CA LEU A 304 -16.27 -2.67 0.73
C LEU A 304 -15.45 -3.79 1.37
N ARG A 305 -14.33 -3.44 2.01
CA ARG A 305 -13.50 -4.40 2.74
C ARG A 305 -14.24 -5.04 3.91
N ARG A 306 -14.95 -4.26 4.74
CA ARG A 306 -15.72 -4.81 5.88
C ARG A 306 -16.81 -5.77 5.43
N ALA A 307 -17.39 -5.51 4.25
CA ALA A 307 -18.37 -6.39 3.66
C ALA A 307 -17.74 -7.66 3.07
N GLU A 308 -16.43 -7.72 2.87
CA GLU A 308 -15.69 -8.91 2.44
C GLU A 308 -15.57 -9.91 3.60
N THR A 309 -16.28 -11.03 3.48
CA THR A 309 -16.46 -12.01 4.57
C THR A 309 -15.51 -13.21 4.47
N GLY A 310 -14.59 -13.23 3.50
CA GLY A 310 -13.68 -14.35 3.25
C GLY A 310 -12.22 -13.90 3.25
N ALA A 311 -11.31 -14.82 3.59
CA ALA A 311 -9.89 -14.65 3.29
C ALA A 311 -9.73 -14.73 1.76
N ASP A 312 -9.48 -13.57 1.14
CA ASP A 312 -8.95 -13.38 -0.21
C ASP A 312 -9.55 -14.31 -1.29
N ASP A 313 -10.73 -13.95 -1.81
CA ASP A 313 -11.31 -14.63 -2.98
C ASP A 313 -10.77 -14.08 -4.31
N GLY A 314 -9.74 -13.22 -4.26
CA GLY A 314 -9.23 -12.51 -5.41
C GLY A 314 -10.14 -11.36 -5.86
N SER A 315 -10.94 -10.72 -5.03
CA SER A 315 -11.69 -9.56 -5.54
C SER A 315 -10.78 -8.41 -6.00
N GLU A 316 -11.04 -7.82 -7.19
CA GLU A 316 -10.31 -6.67 -7.74
C GLU A 316 -11.06 -5.38 -7.45
N LEU A 317 -10.38 -4.37 -6.88
CA LEU A 317 -10.97 -3.04 -6.77
C LEU A 317 -10.93 -2.36 -8.14
N ARG A 318 -12.07 -1.81 -8.54
CA ARG A 318 -12.28 -1.02 -9.76
C ARG A 318 -13.16 0.18 -9.47
N LEU A 319 -13.25 1.11 -10.42
CA LEU A 319 -14.21 2.21 -10.39
C LEU A 319 -15.10 2.16 -11.64
N LEU A 320 -16.41 2.29 -11.44
CA LEU A 320 -17.37 2.55 -12.51
C LEU A 320 -17.75 4.02 -12.50
N ARG A 321 -17.65 4.67 -13.65
CA ARG A 321 -18.05 6.07 -13.86
C ARG A 321 -19.17 6.14 -14.89
N PHE A 322 -20.24 6.83 -14.55
CA PHE A 322 -21.39 7.08 -15.42
C PHE A 322 -21.59 8.60 -15.54
N PRO A 323 -20.88 9.28 -16.47
CA PRO A 323 -20.89 10.74 -16.54
C PRO A 323 -22.30 11.32 -16.72
N ALA A 324 -23.09 10.71 -17.61
CA ALA A 324 -24.46 11.15 -17.90
C ALA A 324 -25.43 11.01 -16.71
N LEU A 325 -25.07 10.20 -15.70
CA LEU A 325 -25.87 9.98 -14.50
C LEU A 325 -25.31 10.71 -13.27
N ASN A 326 -24.20 11.46 -13.42
CA ASN A 326 -23.44 12.04 -12.30
C ASN A 326 -23.10 11.01 -11.21
N LEU A 327 -22.83 9.76 -11.61
CA LEU A 327 -22.62 8.63 -10.71
C LEU A 327 -21.21 8.07 -10.84
N GLU A 328 -20.54 7.88 -9.70
CA GLU A 328 -19.35 7.05 -9.60
C GLU A 328 -19.52 6.04 -8.48
N ALA A 329 -19.08 4.81 -8.72
CA ALA A 329 -19.13 3.74 -7.74
C ALA A 329 -17.82 2.95 -7.74
N LEU A 330 -17.26 2.74 -6.56
CA LEU A 330 -16.26 1.70 -6.35
C LEU A 330 -16.92 0.34 -6.56
N TRP A 331 -16.21 -0.55 -7.24
CA TRP A 331 -16.67 -1.88 -7.59
C TRP A 331 -15.61 -2.88 -7.15
N LEU A 332 -15.95 -3.69 -6.16
CA LEU A 332 -15.17 -4.84 -5.76
C LEU A 332 -15.64 -6.03 -6.60
N ALA A 333 -14.85 -6.38 -7.62
CA ALA A 333 -15.20 -7.36 -8.65
C ALA A 333 -14.63 -8.74 -8.28
N GLY A 334 -15.51 -9.71 -7.99
CA GLY A 334 -15.10 -11.08 -7.71
C GLY A 334 -14.97 -11.93 -8.98
N ASP A 335 -14.29 -13.08 -8.90
CA ASP A 335 -14.01 -13.96 -10.06
C ASP A 335 -15.25 -14.43 -10.83
N SER A 336 -16.39 -14.58 -10.14
CA SER A 336 -17.64 -15.07 -10.74
C SER A 336 -18.69 -13.98 -11.02
N GLY A 337 -18.41 -12.72 -10.65
CA GLY A 337 -19.36 -11.60 -10.78
C GLY A 337 -20.62 -11.69 -9.90
N LYS A 338 -20.76 -12.75 -9.08
CA LYS A 338 -21.93 -13.00 -8.20
C LYS A 338 -21.78 -12.32 -6.84
N ASN A 339 -20.54 -12.16 -6.37
CA ASN A 339 -20.21 -11.57 -5.08
C ASN A 339 -19.82 -10.09 -5.20
N ASP A 340 -20.07 -9.49 -6.36
CA ASP A 340 -19.71 -8.10 -6.62
C ASP A 340 -20.41 -7.15 -5.66
N LYS A 341 -19.60 -6.23 -5.14
CA LYS A 341 -20.04 -5.21 -4.19
C LYS A 341 -19.73 -3.83 -4.76
N TYR A 342 -20.64 -2.91 -4.49
CA TYR A 342 -20.58 -1.56 -5.03
C TYR A 342 -20.74 -0.56 -3.89
N TYR A 343 -19.97 0.52 -3.94
CA TYR A 343 -20.12 1.64 -3.01
C TYR A 343 -20.12 2.94 -3.80
N LEU A 344 -21.15 3.77 -3.59
CA LEU A 344 -21.30 5.01 -4.33
C LEU A 344 -20.36 6.07 -3.74
N VAL A 345 -19.50 6.66 -4.56
CA VAL A 345 -18.54 7.71 -4.13
C VAL A 345 -18.90 9.10 -4.67
N ARG A 346 -19.74 9.15 -5.70
CA ARG A 346 -20.34 10.36 -6.23
C ARG A 346 -21.78 10.04 -6.63
N HIS A 347 -22.76 10.63 -5.94
CA HIS A 347 -24.20 10.48 -6.21
C HIS A 347 -24.99 11.62 -5.55
N PHE A 348 -26.26 11.74 -5.92
CA PHE A 348 -27.25 12.64 -5.29
C PHE A 348 -28.35 11.88 -4.53
N GLU A 349 -28.14 10.58 -4.31
CA GLU A 349 -29.12 9.69 -3.68
C GLU A 349 -28.95 9.64 -2.17
N ASP A 350 -30.05 9.53 -1.42
CA ASP A 350 -30.03 9.25 0.02
C ASP A 350 -29.75 7.76 0.29
N LYS A 351 -28.60 7.27 -0.19
CA LYS A 351 -28.17 5.88 -0.01
C LYS A 351 -26.72 5.82 0.41
N ASP A 352 -26.52 5.41 1.65
CA ASP A 352 -25.22 5.05 2.20
C ASP A 352 -25.09 3.53 2.36
N GLY A 353 -23.92 2.99 2.03
CA GLY A 353 -23.56 1.60 2.31
C GLY A 353 -23.27 0.75 1.06
N VAL A 354 -22.88 -0.49 1.32
CA VAL A 354 -22.48 -1.45 0.27
C VAL A 354 -23.72 -2.05 -0.40
N LEU A 355 -23.76 -1.94 -1.73
CA LEU A 355 -24.79 -2.51 -2.58
C LEU A 355 -24.30 -3.83 -3.17
N ASN A 356 -25.20 -4.81 -3.27
CA ASN A 356 -24.98 -5.96 -4.15
C ASN A 356 -25.29 -5.59 -5.61
N ARG A 357 -24.95 -6.50 -6.54
CA ARG A 357 -25.17 -6.31 -7.97
C ARG A 357 -26.62 -5.98 -8.35
N GLU A 358 -27.60 -6.64 -7.74
CA GLU A 358 -29.02 -6.43 -8.05
C GLU A 358 -29.47 -5.02 -7.66
N ALA A 359 -29.15 -4.60 -6.42
CA ALA A 359 -29.48 -3.28 -5.91
C ALA A 359 -28.77 -2.16 -6.67
N PHE A 360 -27.51 -2.39 -7.07
CA PHE A 360 -26.75 -1.44 -7.89
C PHE A 360 -27.33 -1.30 -9.30
N ASN A 361 -27.65 -2.41 -9.97
CA ASN A 361 -28.29 -2.37 -11.29
C ASN A 361 -29.64 -1.65 -11.24
N ALA A 362 -30.50 -1.96 -10.26
CA ALA A 362 -31.79 -1.32 -10.11
C ALA A 362 -31.66 0.21 -9.91
N LEU A 363 -30.64 0.64 -9.16
CA LEU A 363 -30.33 2.06 -8.98
C LEU A 363 -29.95 2.74 -10.30
N VAL A 364 -28.99 2.16 -11.04
CA VAL A 364 -28.50 2.73 -12.30
C VAL A 364 -29.62 2.83 -13.33
N GLN A 365 -30.49 1.82 -13.43
CA GLN A 365 -31.64 1.82 -14.33
C GLN A 365 -32.65 2.93 -13.99
N ARG A 366 -32.94 3.14 -12.70
CA ARG A 366 -33.82 4.22 -12.25
C ARG A 366 -33.24 5.60 -12.59
N LEU A 367 -31.95 5.80 -12.38
CA LEU A 367 -31.25 7.04 -12.73
C LEU A 367 -31.31 7.30 -14.24
N LYS A 368 -31.04 6.27 -15.05
CA LYS A 368 -31.14 6.37 -16.52
C LYS A 368 -32.53 6.80 -16.97
N ALA A 369 -33.58 6.15 -16.48
CA ALA A 369 -34.96 6.50 -16.83
C ALA A 369 -35.31 7.96 -16.46
N SER A 370 -34.76 8.48 -15.36
CA SER A 370 -34.95 9.89 -14.99
C SER A 370 -34.28 10.85 -15.97
N VAL A 371 -33.07 10.54 -16.43
CA VAL A 371 -32.32 11.39 -17.37
C VAL A 371 -32.97 11.36 -18.76
N GLU A 372 -33.38 10.19 -19.25
CA GLU A 372 -34.06 10.07 -20.55
C GLU A 372 -35.39 10.86 -20.57
N LYS A 373 -36.16 10.82 -19.49
CA LYS A 373 -37.38 11.61 -19.36
C LYS A 373 -37.12 13.12 -19.37
N GLN A 374 -36.02 13.58 -18.78
CA GLN A 374 -35.65 15.00 -18.76
C GLN A 374 -35.21 15.48 -20.16
N ASP A 375 -34.48 14.64 -20.90
CA ASP A 375 -34.03 14.95 -22.26
C ASP A 375 -35.22 15.11 -23.22
N GLU A 376 -36.22 14.22 -23.13
CA GLU A 376 -37.49 14.34 -23.89
C GLU A 376 -38.24 15.65 -23.59
N THR A 377 -38.14 16.18 -22.37
CA THR A 377 -38.80 17.44 -21.99
C THR A 377 -38.01 18.70 -22.37
N MET A 378 -36.70 18.60 -22.60
CA MET A 378 -35.86 19.74 -23.00
C MET A 378 -35.63 19.82 -24.52
N GLY A 379 -35.92 18.73 -25.25
CA GLY A 379 -35.89 18.67 -26.71
C GLY A 379 -37.24 18.93 -27.40
N ALA A 380 -38.28 19.32 -26.65
CA ALA A 380 -39.64 19.61 -27.14
C ALA A 380 -39.87 21.11 -27.40
#